data_AF-A0A7W5NSY1-F1
#
_entry.id   AF-A0A7W5NSY1-F1
#
_cell.length_a   1.000
_cell.length_b   1.000
_cell.length_c   1.000
_cell.angle_alpha   90.00
_cell.angle_beta   90.00
_cell.angle_gamma   90.00
#
_symmetry.space_group_name_H-M   'P 1'
#
loop_
_entity.id
_entity.type
_entity.pdbx_description
1 polymer ?
#
loop_
_entity_poly.entity_id
_entity_poly.type
_entity_poly.pdbx_seq_one_letter_code
_entity_poly.pdbx_strand_id
1 'polypeptide(L)'
;MPHWIQTPDALAAFFATPPARIGLDTEFVRERTFWPQLALVQMAVGEEILLIDPLQPGMPQALATILGDTRILKVMHSASEDLVALGYTCGAVPQPLFDTQIAAALAGVAAGIGYQKLVEQITGVALAKGETRSDWLRRPLSESQLKYAADDVHYLFALHDDLAARLHESGRSDWLVEDSRRLLENATQEEGDRWPHLAMRSAQFLDAPAQHRLLRLLRWRDAAARRSDKPRSWILDNEMAVALARTPPADRAALGRWLDAQPKAPRKLADALWEGLSTPLADEAEAPLARAATDRDKAALRKLQDAVARRSAELGLPDGVLASRRYLEVLLESGQWPGALSGWRRAELEPLLERDEAATTAG
;
A
#
# COMPACT_ATOMS: atom_id res chain seq x y z
N MET A 1 9.29 3.33 -31.11
CA MET A 1 8.80 4.56 -30.44
C MET A 1 7.48 4.22 -29.78
N PRO A 2 7.17 4.75 -28.60
CA PRO A 2 5.90 4.45 -27.93
C PRO A 2 4.70 4.98 -28.74
N HIS A 3 3.58 4.27 -28.67
CA HIS A 3 2.31 4.66 -29.27
C HIS A 3 1.50 5.50 -28.28
N TRP A 4 1.09 6.69 -28.69
CA TRP A 4 0.17 7.52 -27.90
C TRP A 4 -1.28 7.13 -28.20
N ILE A 5 -1.96 6.54 -27.21
CA ILE A 5 -3.29 5.95 -27.38
C ILE A 5 -4.35 6.87 -26.78
N GLN A 6 -5.25 7.38 -27.64
CA GLN A 6 -6.28 8.35 -27.26
C GLN A 6 -7.72 7.85 -27.46
N THR A 7 -7.92 6.67 -28.04
CA THR A 7 -9.26 6.11 -28.25
C THR A 7 -9.33 4.64 -27.82
N PRO A 8 -10.48 4.18 -27.32
CA PRO A 8 -10.71 2.78 -27.00
C PRO A 8 -10.45 1.83 -28.18
N ASP A 9 -10.85 2.21 -29.40
CA ASP A 9 -10.66 1.37 -30.59
C ASP A 9 -9.17 1.19 -30.93
N ALA A 10 -8.38 2.25 -30.79
CA ALA A 10 -6.93 2.19 -30.99
C ALA A 10 -6.28 1.28 -29.94
N LEU A 11 -6.73 1.34 -28.68
CA LEU A 11 -6.27 0.41 -27.64
C LEU A 11 -6.65 -1.03 -27.97
N ALA A 12 -7.91 -1.29 -28.33
CA ALA A 12 -8.42 -2.61 -28.63
C ALA A 12 -7.70 -3.31 -29.79
N ALA A 13 -7.21 -2.54 -30.77
CA ALA A 13 -6.44 -3.07 -31.89
C ALA A 13 -5.17 -3.84 -31.45
N PHE A 14 -4.51 -3.42 -30.37
CA PHE A 14 -3.34 -4.12 -29.82
C PHE A 14 -3.68 -5.43 -29.09
N PHE A 15 -4.96 -5.65 -28.78
CA PHE A 15 -5.46 -6.83 -28.08
C PHE A 15 -6.34 -7.73 -28.97
N ALA A 16 -6.35 -7.50 -30.29
CA ALA A 16 -7.04 -8.38 -31.25
C ALA A 16 -6.57 -9.84 -31.14
N THR A 17 -5.27 -10.02 -30.85
CA THR A 17 -4.70 -11.29 -30.38
C THR A 17 -4.22 -11.09 -28.95
N PRO A 18 -4.96 -11.56 -27.92
CA PRO A 18 -4.61 -11.32 -26.53
C PRO A 18 -3.23 -11.91 -26.17
N PRO A 19 -2.31 -11.12 -25.58
CA PRO A 19 -1.02 -11.63 -25.12
C PRO A 19 -1.19 -12.45 -23.84
N ALA A 20 -0.24 -13.33 -23.54
CA ALA A 20 -0.23 -14.07 -22.26
C ALA A 20 0.05 -13.16 -21.04
N ARG A 21 0.76 -12.05 -21.26
CA ARG A 21 1.12 -11.07 -20.24
C ARG A 21 1.29 -9.67 -20.82
N ILE A 22 1.16 -8.67 -19.96
CA ILE A 22 1.50 -7.26 -20.24
C ILE A 22 2.35 -6.69 -19.11
N GLY A 23 3.25 -5.77 -19.44
CA GLY A 23 3.87 -4.87 -18.46
C GLY A 23 2.93 -3.68 -18.24
N LEU A 24 2.77 -3.23 -17.00
CA LEU A 24 1.86 -2.15 -16.64
C LEU A 24 2.50 -1.25 -15.58
N ASP A 25 2.35 0.04 -15.78
CA ASP A 25 2.71 1.09 -14.82
C ASP A 25 1.67 2.22 -14.90
N THR A 26 1.69 3.15 -13.94
CA THR A 26 0.84 4.34 -14.00
C THR A 26 1.51 5.63 -13.54
N GLU A 27 1.01 6.76 -14.03
CA GLU A 27 1.30 8.06 -13.45
C GLU A 27 0.02 8.70 -12.93
N PHE A 28 0.08 9.32 -11.75
CA PHE A 28 -1.06 9.95 -11.10
C PHE A 28 -0.62 11.10 -10.19
N VAL A 29 -1.56 12.00 -9.88
CA VAL A 29 -1.34 13.08 -8.92
C VAL A 29 -2.23 12.92 -7.69
N ARG A 30 -1.72 13.28 -6.50
CA ARG A 30 -2.41 13.07 -5.21
C ARG A 30 -2.10 14.15 -4.17
N GLU A 31 -1.64 15.34 -4.56
CA GLU A 31 -1.26 16.38 -3.58
C GLU A 31 -2.47 17.05 -2.92
N ARG A 32 -3.60 17.14 -3.64
CA ARG A 32 -4.76 17.97 -3.26
C ARG A 32 -6.06 17.20 -3.13
N THR A 33 -6.04 15.89 -3.39
CA THR A 33 -7.19 15.00 -3.37
C THR A 33 -6.96 13.83 -2.43
N PHE A 34 -8.04 13.17 -2.02
CA PHE A 34 -7.92 11.91 -1.28
C PHE A 34 -7.55 10.78 -2.25
N TRP A 35 -8.25 10.74 -3.37
CA TRP A 35 -8.08 9.74 -4.41
C TRP A 35 -7.00 10.15 -5.40
N PRO A 36 -6.13 9.22 -5.83
CA PRO A 36 -5.19 9.49 -6.91
C PRO A 36 -5.95 9.84 -8.20
N GLN A 37 -5.51 10.90 -8.87
CA GLN A 37 -6.01 11.25 -10.20
C GLN A 37 -5.12 10.59 -11.24
N LEU A 38 -5.60 9.49 -11.83
CA LEU A 38 -4.87 8.75 -12.87
C LEU A 38 -4.66 9.64 -14.09
N ALA A 39 -3.39 9.81 -14.46
CA ALA A 39 -2.94 10.77 -15.46
C ALA A 39 -2.33 10.09 -16.69
N LEU A 40 -1.71 8.92 -16.55
CA LEU A 40 -1.21 8.12 -17.66
C LEU A 40 -1.22 6.64 -17.26
N VAL A 41 -1.46 5.76 -18.24
CA VAL A 41 -1.24 4.32 -18.08
C VAL A 41 -0.26 3.87 -19.15
N GLN A 42 0.80 3.19 -18.74
CA GLN A 42 1.81 2.65 -19.64
C GLN A 42 1.61 1.15 -19.77
N MET A 43 1.66 0.62 -20.99
CA MET A 43 1.58 -0.82 -21.21
C MET A 43 2.66 -1.32 -22.16
N ALA A 44 3.38 -2.35 -21.76
CA ALA A 44 4.18 -3.16 -22.67
C ALA A 44 3.35 -4.35 -23.18
N VAL A 45 3.18 -4.44 -24.50
CA VAL A 45 2.44 -5.51 -25.19
C VAL A 45 3.35 -6.13 -26.25
N GLY A 46 4.01 -7.22 -25.90
CA GLY A 46 5.09 -7.76 -26.74
C GLY A 46 6.26 -6.77 -26.84
N GLU A 47 6.62 -6.38 -28.06
CA GLU A 47 7.67 -5.37 -28.30
C GLU A 47 7.10 -3.94 -28.35
N GLU A 48 5.77 -3.79 -28.33
CA GLU A 48 5.09 -2.51 -28.42
C GLU A 48 4.94 -1.86 -27.04
N ILE A 49 5.16 -0.54 -26.97
CA ILE A 49 4.90 0.26 -25.78
C ILE A 49 3.76 1.22 -26.06
N LEU A 50 2.72 1.17 -25.23
CA LEU A 50 1.54 2.01 -25.31
C LEU A 50 1.58 3.02 -24.15
N LEU A 51 1.36 4.29 -24.48
CA LEU A 51 1.16 5.37 -23.52
C LEU A 51 -0.29 5.82 -23.67
N ILE A 52 -1.13 5.42 -22.73
CA ILE A 52 -2.59 5.47 -22.83
C ILE A 52 -3.09 6.63 -21.98
N ASP A 53 -3.83 7.56 -22.61
CA ASP A 53 -4.39 8.73 -21.93
C ASP A 53 -5.74 8.36 -21.26
N PRO A 54 -5.79 8.13 -19.93
CA PRO A 54 -7.00 7.68 -19.23
C PRO A 54 -8.08 8.77 -19.16
N LEU A 55 -7.73 10.03 -19.49
CA LEU A 55 -8.65 11.17 -19.47
C LEU A 55 -9.59 11.19 -20.68
N GLN A 56 -9.33 10.36 -21.69
CA GLN A 56 -10.15 10.30 -22.89
C GLN A 56 -11.48 9.56 -22.63
N PRO A 57 -12.60 10.01 -23.24
CA PRO A 57 -13.89 9.37 -23.05
C PRO A 57 -13.87 7.87 -23.38
N GLY A 58 -14.40 7.04 -22.49
CA GLY A 58 -14.46 5.58 -22.66
C GLY A 58 -13.16 4.83 -22.35
N MET A 59 -12.04 5.54 -22.14
CA MET A 59 -10.75 4.90 -21.88
C MET A 59 -10.73 4.11 -20.56
N PRO A 60 -11.27 4.63 -19.43
CA PRO A 60 -11.30 3.85 -18.19
C PRO A 60 -12.05 2.52 -18.31
N GLN A 61 -13.14 2.47 -19.08
CA GLN A 61 -13.91 1.24 -19.31
C GLN A 61 -13.14 0.24 -20.18
N ALA A 62 -12.41 0.73 -21.19
CA ALA A 62 -11.54 -0.09 -22.02
C ALA A 62 -10.39 -0.69 -21.20
N LEU A 63 -9.75 0.13 -20.36
CA LEU A 63 -8.72 -0.31 -19.42
C LEU A 63 -9.27 -1.35 -18.45
N ALA A 64 -10.46 -1.13 -17.85
CA ALA A 64 -11.08 -2.08 -16.92
C ALA A 64 -11.23 -3.48 -17.52
N THR A 65 -11.55 -3.57 -18.81
CA THR A 65 -11.68 -4.85 -19.53
C THR A 65 -10.35 -5.61 -19.57
N ILE A 66 -9.23 -4.92 -19.81
CA ILE A 66 -7.89 -5.52 -19.87
C ILE A 66 -7.37 -5.87 -18.47
N LEU A 67 -7.57 -4.96 -17.50
CA LEU A 67 -7.13 -5.13 -16.11
C LEU A 67 -7.79 -6.36 -15.48
N GLY A 68 -9.09 -6.56 -15.74
CA GLY A 68 -9.87 -7.67 -15.23
C GLY A 68 -9.72 -9.00 -15.99
N ASP A 69 -9.07 -9.03 -17.14
CA ASP A 69 -8.93 -10.25 -17.95
C ASP A 69 -7.95 -11.24 -17.31
N THR A 70 -8.48 -12.31 -16.73
CA THR A 70 -7.69 -13.31 -16.00
C THR A 70 -6.80 -14.17 -16.89
N ARG A 71 -6.93 -14.07 -18.22
CA ARG A 71 -6.06 -14.77 -19.19
C ARG A 71 -4.74 -14.04 -19.43
N ILE A 72 -4.67 -12.75 -19.08
CA ILE A 72 -3.51 -11.89 -19.28
C ILE A 72 -2.87 -11.61 -17.93
N LEU A 73 -1.62 -12.04 -17.72
CA LEU A 73 -0.87 -11.67 -16.52
C LEU A 73 -0.46 -10.19 -16.57
N LYS A 74 -0.75 -9.44 -15.51
CA LYS A 74 -0.27 -8.06 -15.36
C LYS A 74 1.02 -8.07 -14.55
N VAL A 75 2.12 -7.68 -15.18
CA VAL A 75 3.43 -7.52 -14.53
C VAL A 75 3.59 -6.05 -14.16
N MET A 76 3.82 -5.77 -12.89
CA MET A 76 4.00 -4.41 -12.36
C MET A 76 5.20 -4.37 -11.41
N HIS A 77 5.59 -3.18 -10.97
CA HIS A 77 6.61 -3.00 -9.96
C HIS A 77 6.11 -2.13 -8.81
N SER A 78 6.07 -2.65 -7.58
CA SER A 78 5.62 -1.87 -6.41
C SER A 78 4.20 -1.32 -6.54
N ALA A 79 3.27 -2.15 -7.03
CA ALA A 79 1.98 -1.75 -7.59
C ALA A 79 0.99 -1.11 -6.60
N SER A 80 1.32 -1.03 -5.31
CA SER A 80 0.37 -0.71 -4.23
C SER A 80 -0.46 0.56 -4.46
N GLU A 81 0.15 1.67 -4.90
CA GLU A 81 -0.57 2.92 -5.16
C GLU A 81 -1.22 2.91 -6.56
N ASP A 82 -0.63 2.25 -7.55
CA ASP A 82 -1.21 2.07 -8.88
C ASP A 82 -2.54 1.34 -8.82
N LEU A 83 -2.63 0.29 -7.98
CA LEU A 83 -3.87 -0.46 -7.78
C LEU A 83 -4.99 0.44 -7.23
N VAL A 84 -4.67 1.39 -6.35
CA VAL A 84 -5.64 2.37 -5.84
C VAL A 84 -6.07 3.34 -6.95
N ALA A 85 -5.13 3.85 -7.74
CA ALA A 85 -5.41 4.77 -8.85
C ALA A 85 -6.27 4.11 -9.94
N LEU A 86 -5.93 2.89 -10.33
CA LEU A 86 -6.66 2.06 -11.30
C LEU A 86 -8.03 1.65 -10.76
N GLY A 87 -8.08 1.17 -9.52
CA GLY A 87 -9.34 0.77 -8.87
C GLY A 87 -10.33 1.94 -8.80
N TYR A 88 -9.86 3.12 -8.40
CA TYR A 88 -10.73 4.31 -8.31
C TYR A 88 -11.16 4.83 -9.69
N THR A 89 -10.24 4.94 -10.65
CA THR A 89 -10.52 5.58 -11.95
C THR A 89 -11.23 4.62 -12.92
N CYS A 90 -10.79 3.37 -12.98
CA CYS A 90 -11.27 2.37 -13.92
C CYS A 90 -12.34 1.44 -13.32
N GLY A 91 -12.49 1.40 -11.99
CA GLY A 91 -13.38 0.44 -11.33
C GLY A 91 -12.87 -1.00 -11.37
N ALA A 92 -11.58 -1.21 -11.66
CA ALA A 92 -10.97 -2.53 -11.77
C ALA A 92 -9.51 -2.49 -11.29
N VAL A 93 -9.08 -3.59 -10.68
CA VAL A 93 -7.66 -3.84 -10.33
C VAL A 93 -7.09 -4.96 -11.22
N PRO A 94 -5.81 -4.89 -11.60
CA PRO A 94 -5.08 -5.96 -12.30
C PRO A 94 -5.24 -7.35 -11.68
N GLN A 95 -5.81 -8.31 -12.42
CA GLN A 95 -5.85 -9.72 -11.98
C GLN A 95 -5.69 -10.72 -13.15
N PRO A 96 -4.75 -11.69 -13.11
CA PRO A 96 -3.74 -11.90 -12.06
C PRO A 96 -2.61 -10.85 -12.11
N LEU A 97 -1.93 -10.67 -10.97
CA LEU A 97 -0.84 -9.71 -10.77
C LEU A 97 0.47 -10.46 -10.48
N PHE A 98 1.55 -10.01 -11.10
CA PHE A 98 2.93 -10.31 -10.73
C PHE A 98 3.62 -8.99 -10.34
N ASP A 99 3.87 -8.78 -9.05
CA ASP A 99 4.64 -7.62 -8.58
C ASP A 99 6.13 -7.98 -8.51
N THR A 100 6.93 -7.35 -9.37
CA THR A 100 8.37 -7.59 -9.47
C THR A 100 9.16 -7.16 -8.22
N GLN A 101 8.67 -6.20 -7.43
CA GLN A 101 9.31 -5.82 -6.18
C GLN A 101 9.11 -6.88 -5.09
N ILE A 102 7.90 -7.44 -5.00
CA ILE A 102 7.61 -8.58 -4.12
C ILE A 102 8.42 -9.80 -4.58
N ALA A 103 8.41 -10.09 -5.89
CA ALA A 103 9.15 -11.21 -6.45
C ALA A 103 10.66 -11.09 -6.18
N ALA A 104 11.25 -9.90 -6.35
CA ALA A 104 12.65 -9.63 -6.03
C ALA A 104 12.98 -9.88 -4.54
N ALA A 105 12.09 -9.47 -3.63
CA ALA A 105 12.26 -9.73 -2.21
C ALA A 105 12.24 -11.23 -1.89
N LEU A 106 11.28 -11.98 -2.46
CA LEU A 106 11.14 -13.42 -2.24
C LEU A 106 12.25 -14.25 -2.91
N ALA A 107 12.79 -13.74 -4.02
CA ALA A 107 13.92 -14.32 -4.75
C ALA A 107 15.28 -14.01 -4.10
N GLY A 108 15.32 -13.31 -2.97
CA GLY A 108 16.57 -13.01 -2.26
C GLY A 108 17.39 -11.84 -2.85
N VAL A 109 16.82 -11.07 -3.78
CA VAL A 109 17.51 -9.98 -4.46
C VAL A 109 17.67 -8.77 -3.53
N ALA A 110 16.55 -8.18 -3.10
CA ALA A 110 16.51 -7.06 -2.16
C ALA A 110 15.08 -6.76 -1.72
N ALA A 111 14.89 -6.30 -0.48
CA ALA A 111 13.60 -5.82 0.00
C ALA A 111 13.38 -4.37 -0.45
N GLY A 112 12.22 -4.06 -1.03
CA GLY A 112 11.85 -2.68 -1.39
C GLY A 112 12.79 -2.02 -2.40
N ILE A 113 13.45 -2.82 -3.26
CA ILE A 113 14.27 -2.29 -4.34
C ILE A 113 13.40 -1.53 -5.33
N GLY A 114 13.83 -0.33 -5.74
CA GLY A 114 13.13 0.46 -6.75
C GLY A 114 13.40 -0.03 -8.16
N TYR A 115 12.46 0.24 -9.08
CA TYR A 115 12.46 -0.27 -10.45
C TYR A 115 13.79 -0.10 -11.17
N GLN A 116 14.32 1.13 -11.25
CA GLN A 116 15.56 1.43 -11.96
C GLN A 116 16.75 0.60 -11.48
N LYS A 117 16.87 0.40 -10.16
CA LYS A 117 17.94 -0.42 -9.56
C LYS A 117 17.74 -1.90 -9.86
N LEU A 118 16.50 -2.36 -9.85
CA LEU A 118 16.17 -3.74 -10.18
C LEU A 118 16.47 -4.04 -11.66
N VAL A 119 16.14 -3.10 -12.57
CA VAL A 119 16.50 -3.16 -13.99
C VAL A 119 18.01 -3.22 -14.16
N GLU A 120 18.76 -2.33 -13.52
CA GLU A 120 20.23 -2.34 -13.61
C GLU A 120 20.82 -3.66 -13.10
N GLN A 121 20.32 -4.18 -11.98
CA GLN A 121 20.82 -5.42 -11.38
C GLN A 121 20.53 -6.67 -12.22
N ILE A 122 19.35 -6.75 -12.85
CA ILE A 122 18.93 -7.93 -13.63
C ILE A 122 19.41 -7.85 -15.08
N THR A 123 19.33 -6.67 -15.70
CA THR A 123 19.58 -6.51 -17.14
C THR A 123 20.94 -5.88 -17.45
N GLY A 124 21.62 -5.29 -16.46
CA GLY A 124 22.83 -4.49 -16.66
C GLY A 124 22.57 -3.10 -17.25
N VAL A 125 21.31 -2.74 -17.53
CA VAL A 125 20.95 -1.45 -18.13
C VAL A 125 20.68 -0.41 -17.04
N ALA A 126 21.47 0.66 -17.05
CA ALA A 126 21.22 1.82 -16.20
C ALA A 126 20.18 2.74 -16.85
N LEU A 127 19.02 2.90 -16.20
CA LEU A 127 18.00 3.87 -16.61
C LEU A 127 18.38 5.28 -16.17
N ALA A 128 18.00 6.27 -16.98
CA ALA A 128 18.21 7.66 -16.62
C ALA A 128 17.36 8.04 -15.41
N LYS A 129 17.89 8.93 -14.55
CA LYS A 129 17.09 9.56 -13.49
C LYS A 129 16.00 10.41 -14.15
N GLY A 130 14.76 10.26 -13.70
CA GLY A 130 13.61 10.72 -14.47
C GLY A 130 12.57 11.56 -13.74
N GLU A 131 11.45 11.77 -14.43
CA GLU A 131 10.37 12.76 -14.25
C GLU A 131 9.36 12.39 -13.14
N THR A 132 9.79 11.68 -12.08
CA THR A 132 8.95 11.20 -10.96
C THR A 132 8.12 12.28 -10.23
N ARG A 133 8.42 13.58 -10.45
CA ARG A 133 7.69 14.73 -9.87
C ARG A 133 7.34 15.75 -10.94
N SER A 134 6.78 15.29 -12.05
CA SER A 134 6.33 16.11 -13.17
C SER A 134 4.82 16.36 -13.12
N ASP A 135 4.35 17.38 -13.85
CA ASP A 135 2.91 17.61 -14.04
C ASP A 135 2.38 16.64 -15.10
N TRP A 136 1.93 15.47 -14.64
CA TRP A 136 1.40 14.39 -15.49
C TRP A 136 0.00 14.66 -16.04
N LEU A 137 -0.72 15.64 -15.49
CA LEU A 137 -2.03 16.07 -16.01
C LEU A 137 -1.90 17.05 -17.16
N ARG A 138 -0.73 17.65 -17.35
CA ARG A 138 -0.47 18.53 -18.50
C ARG A 138 -0.69 17.80 -19.82
N ARG A 139 -1.25 18.50 -20.80
CA ARG A 139 -1.30 18.07 -22.20
C ARG A 139 -0.84 19.20 -23.15
N PRO A 140 -0.06 18.89 -24.21
CA PRO A 140 0.61 17.61 -24.45
C PRO A 140 1.72 17.36 -23.41
N LEU A 141 2.04 16.08 -23.17
CA LEU A 141 3.22 15.69 -22.39
C LEU A 141 4.51 16.04 -23.14
N SER A 142 5.60 16.28 -22.40
CA SER A 142 6.91 16.50 -23.00
C SER A 142 7.52 15.20 -23.55
N GLU A 143 8.50 15.32 -24.44
CA GLU A 143 9.27 14.15 -24.91
C GLU A 143 10.00 13.44 -23.76
N SER A 144 10.46 14.19 -22.73
CA SER A 144 11.09 13.60 -21.55
C SER A 144 10.11 12.75 -20.73
N GLN A 145 8.88 13.24 -20.53
CA GLN A 145 7.81 12.50 -19.86
C GLN A 145 7.44 11.24 -20.63
N LEU A 146 7.26 11.34 -21.96
CA LEU A 146 6.92 10.19 -22.81
C LEU A 146 8.03 9.13 -22.80
N LYS A 147 9.29 9.54 -22.85
CA LYS A 147 10.43 8.62 -22.77
C LYS A 147 10.50 7.93 -21.40
N TYR A 148 10.39 8.71 -20.33
CA TYR A 148 10.42 8.19 -18.97
C TYR A 148 9.33 7.13 -18.75
N ALA A 149 8.08 7.48 -19.09
CA ALA A 149 6.94 6.58 -18.98
C ALA A 149 7.13 5.29 -19.80
N ALA A 150 7.70 5.38 -21.00
CA ALA A 150 7.99 4.19 -21.80
C ALA A 150 9.05 3.28 -21.14
N ASP A 151 10.10 3.86 -20.55
CA ASP A 151 11.18 3.10 -19.90
C ASP A 151 10.68 2.32 -18.66
N ASP A 152 9.65 2.83 -17.95
CA ASP A 152 9.09 2.21 -16.74
C ASP A 152 8.33 0.90 -16.98
N VAL A 153 7.96 0.60 -18.23
CA VAL A 153 7.38 -0.70 -18.61
C VAL A 153 8.26 -1.55 -19.50
N HIS A 154 9.26 -0.95 -20.17
CA HIS A 154 10.06 -1.62 -21.20
C HIS A 154 10.77 -2.88 -20.70
N TYR A 155 11.26 -2.88 -19.46
CA TYR A 155 12.05 -3.98 -18.91
C TYR A 155 11.23 -4.98 -18.08
N LEU A 156 9.94 -4.73 -17.83
CA LEU A 156 9.12 -5.56 -16.94
C LEU A 156 9.06 -7.04 -17.36
N PHE A 157 9.10 -7.34 -18.66
CA PHE A 157 9.16 -8.71 -19.14
C PHE A 157 10.47 -9.42 -18.79
N ALA A 158 11.61 -8.74 -18.93
CA ALA A 158 12.90 -9.29 -18.52
C ALA A 158 12.96 -9.52 -17.00
N LEU A 159 12.41 -8.58 -16.22
CA LEU A 159 12.32 -8.74 -14.76
C LEU A 159 11.44 -9.92 -14.38
N HIS A 160 10.27 -10.07 -15.03
CA HIS A 160 9.40 -11.21 -14.79
C HIS A 160 10.11 -12.52 -15.10
N ASP A 161 10.75 -12.65 -16.26
CA ASP A 161 11.37 -13.91 -16.68
C ASP A 161 12.46 -14.37 -15.71
N ASP A 162 13.37 -13.47 -15.32
CA ASP A 162 14.42 -13.76 -14.33
C ASP A 162 13.84 -14.10 -12.95
N LEU A 163 12.92 -13.28 -12.43
CA LEU A 163 12.38 -13.46 -11.09
C LEU A 163 11.47 -14.68 -10.99
N ALA A 164 10.67 -14.97 -12.01
CA ALA A 164 9.83 -16.16 -12.06
C ALA A 164 10.69 -17.44 -12.07
N ALA A 165 11.81 -17.46 -12.81
CA ALA A 165 12.74 -18.58 -12.80
C ALA A 165 13.35 -18.80 -11.41
N ARG A 166 13.84 -17.74 -10.75
CA ARG A 166 14.39 -17.84 -9.38
C ARG A 166 13.36 -18.32 -8.36
N LEU A 167 12.12 -17.84 -8.46
CA LEU A 167 11.03 -18.28 -7.57
C LEU A 167 10.60 -19.72 -7.83
N HIS A 168 10.69 -20.19 -9.08
CA HIS A 168 10.47 -21.58 -9.40
C HIS A 168 11.57 -22.47 -8.80
N GLU A 169 12.84 -22.13 -9.01
CA GLU A 169 14.00 -22.86 -8.48
C GLU A 169 14.03 -22.92 -6.95
N SER A 170 13.59 -21.85 -6.27
CA SER A 170 13.52 -21.78 -4.81
C SER A 170 12.23 -22.33 -4.21
N GLY A 171 11.27 -22.77 -5.02
CA GLY A 171 9.98 -23.31 -4.56
C GLY A 171 9.04 -22.27 -3.94
N ARG A 172 9.15 -21.00 -4.33
CA ARG A 172 8.44 -19.84 -3.72
C ARG A 172 7.43 -19.17 -4.64
N SER A 173 7.10 -19.82 -5.76
CA SER A 173 6.09 -19.29 -6.69
C SER A 173 4.74 -19.07 -5.99
N ASP A 174 4.32 -20.00 -5.13
CA ASP A 174 3.06 -19.88 -4.39
C ASP A 174 3.08 -18.76 -3.34
N TRP A 175 4.26 -18.43 -2.78
CA TRP A 175 4.41 -17.31 -1.85
C TRP A 175 4.13 -15.98 -2.54
N LEU A 176 4.61 -15.82 -3.79
CA LEU A 176 4.33 -14.64 -4.60
C LEU A 176 2.85 -14.54 -4.95
N VAL A 177 2.20 -15.66 -5.31
CA VAL A 177 0.76 -15.69 -5.59
C VAL A 177 -0.03 -15.23 -4.36
N GLU A 178 0.32 -15.72 -3.18
CA GLU A 178 -0.33 -15.36 -1.92
C GLU A 178 -0.13 -13.87 -1.57
N ASP A 179 1.08 -13.34 -1.74
CA ASP A 179 1.39 -11.93 -1.48
C ASP A 179 0.75 -10.99 -2.52
N SER A 180 0.70 -11.39 -3.79
CA SER A 180 0.03 -10.64 -4.85
C SER A 180 -1.48 -10.59 -4.61
N ARG A 181 -2.10 -11.71 -4.18
CA ARG A 181 -3.52 -11.74 -3.79
C ARG A 181 -3.79 -10.81 -2.62
N ARG A 182 -2.97 -10.83 -1.56
CA ARG A 182 -3.10 -9.90 -0.43
C ARG A 182 -3.00 -8.44 -0.85
N LEU A 183 -2.08 -8.13 -1.77
CA LEU A 183 -1.92 -6.77 -2.29
C LEU A 183 -3.19 -6.30 -3.01
N LEU A 184 -3.78 -7.17 -3.85
CA LEU A 184 -5.05 -6.90 -4.53
C LEU A 184 -6.21 -6.72 -3.55
N GLU A 185 -6.35 -7.62 -2.57
CA GLU A 185 -7.38 -7.53 -1.53
C GLU A 185 -7.31 -6.21 -0.78
N ASN A 186 -6.11 -5.81 -0.34
CA ASN A 186 -5.90 -4.54 0.35
C ASN A 186 -6.25 -3.33 -0.52
N ALA A 187 -5.98 -3.37 -1.82
CA ALA A 187 -6.31 -2.29 -2.75
C ALA A 187 -7.83 -2.18 -3.00
N THR A 188 -8.55 -3.30 -2.95
CA THR A 188 -10.01 -3.34 -3.13
C THR A 188 -10.81 -3.10 -1.83
N GLN A 189 -10.15 -3.11 -0.68
CA GLN A 189 -10.82 -2.81 0.60
C GLN A 189 -11.23 -1.33 0.64
N GLU A 190 -12.53 -1.08 0.57
CA GLU A 190 -13.09 0.27 0.70
C GLU A 190 -12.98 0.81 2.13
N GLU A 191 -13.02 -0.09 3.12
CA GLU A 191 -12.89 0.25 4.53
C GLU A 191 -11.45 0.67 4.84
N GLY A 192 -11.28 1.84 5.46
CA GLY A 192 -9.97 2.26 5.97
C GLY A 192 -9.46 1.32 7.05
N ASP A 193 -8.23 1.57 7.52
CA ASP A 193 -7.68 0.85 8.69
C ASP A 193 -8.70 0.85 9.84
N ARG A 194 -9.03 -0.34 10.35
CA ARG A 194 -10.00 -0.53 11.44
C ARG A 194 -9.52 0.14 12.73
N TRP A 195 -8.21 0.10 13.01
CA TRP A 195 -7.59 0.60 14.24
C TRP A 195 -6.48 1.63 13.95
N PRO A 196 -6.79 2.75 13.30
CA PRO A 196 -5.80 3.70 12.78
C PRO A 196 -4.99 4.39 13.88
N HIS A 197 -5.47 4.41 15.14
CA HIS A 197 -4.74 4.99 16.27
C HIS A 197 -3.48 4.19 16.64
N LEU A 198 -3.43 2.89 16.33
CA LEU A 198 -2.27 2.04 16.61
C LEU A 198 -1.04 2.43 15.78
N ALA A 199 -1.23 2.99 14.59
CA ALA A 199 -0.15 3.49 13.75
C ALA A 199 0.45 4.81 14.28
N MET A 200 -0.22 5.47 15.24
CA MET A 200 0.24 6.73 15.81
C MET A 200 1.05 6.48 17.09
N ARG A 201 2.36 6.69 17.02
CA ARG A 201 3.23 6.61 18.22
C ARG A 201 2.74 7.47 19.39
N SER A 202 2.10 8.61 19.11
CA SER A 202 1.54 9.48 20.16
C SER A 202 0.40 8.83 20.95
N ALA A 203 -0.29 7.81 20.39
CA ALA A 203 -1.39 7.11 21.05
C ALA A 203 -0.93 6.37 22.32
N GLN A 204 0.31 5.88 22.36
CA GLN A 204 0.86 5.20 23.54
C GLN A 204 0.95 6.10 24.80
N PHE A 205 0.87 7.42 24.63
CA PHE A 205 0.92 8.42 25.70
C PHE A 205 -0.48 8.95 26.07
N LEU A 206 -1.54 8.31 25.59
CA LEU A 206 -2.93 8.62 25.89
C LEU A 206 -3.51 7.54 26.82
N ASP A 207 -4.38 7.96 27.75
CA ASP A 207 -5.18 7.03 28.53
C ASP A 207 -6.22 6.32 27.64
N ALA A 208 -6.81 5.22 28.13
CA ALA A 208 -7.74 4.42 27.33
C ALA A 208 -8.92 5.26 26.77
N PRO A 209 -9.60 6.12 27.56
CA PRO A 209 -10.65 6.99 27.03
C PRO A 209 -10.15 7.95 25.92
N ALA A 210 -8.93 8.49 26.03
CA ALA A 210 -8.37 9.34 25.00
C ALA A 210 -8.00 8.55 23.73
N GLN A 211 -7.52 7.32 23.85
CA GLN A 211 -7.27 6.47 22.68
C GLN A 211 -8.56 6.15 21.92
N HIS A 212 -9.64 5.87 22.62
CA HIS A 212 -10.96 5.69 22.04
C HIS A 212 -11.43 6.95 21.31
N ARG A 213 -11.30 8.14 21.93
CA ARG A 213 -11.59 9.42 21.24
C ARG A 213 -10.71 9.63 20.01
N LEU A 214 -9.42 9.30 20.08
CA LEU A 214 -8.51 9.38 18.93
C LEU A 214 -8.97 8.45 17.81
N LEU A 215 -9.31 7.19 18.12
CA LEU A 215 -9.85 6.23 17.16
C LEU A 215 -11.08 6.77 16.44
N ARG A 216 -12.07 7.31 17.19
CA ARG A 216 -13.27 7.92 16.58
C ARG A 216 -12.94 9.06 15.65
N LEU A 217 -12.08 9.99 16.09
CA LEU A 217 -11.62 11.13 15.29
C LEU A 217 -10.93 10.69 14.00
N LEU A 218 -10.08 9.66 14.06
CA LEU A 218 -9.35 9.17 12.90
C LEU A 218 -10.26 8.48 11.88
N ARG A 219 -11.22 7.67 12.33
CA ARG A 219 -12.23 7.03 11.44
C ARG A 219 -13.17 8.07 10.84
N TRP A 220 -13.64 9.02 11.64
CA TRP A 220 -14.42 10.15 11.13
C TRP A 220 -13.66 10.95 10.08
N ARG A 221 -12.38 11.28 10.37
CA ARG A 221 -11.50 12.02 9.46
C ARG A 221 -11.34 11.30 8.13
N ASP A 222 -11.11 9.99 8.16
CA ASP A 222 -10.97 9.17 6.96
C ASP A 222 -12.25 9.22 6.09
N ALA A 223 -13.40 9.00 6.72
CA ALA A 223 -14.68 9.06 6.03
C ALA A 223 -14.99 10.46 5.46
N ALA A 224 -14.67 11.53 6.19
CA ALA A 224 -14.83 12.90 5.72
C ALA A 224 -13.86 13.25 4.58
N ALA A 225 -12.62 12.76 4.64
CA ALA A 225 -11.61 12.93 3.60
C ALA A 225 -12.05 12.26 2.29
N ARG A 226 -12.55 11.02 2.36
CA ARG A 226 -13.12 10.28 1.21
C ARG A 226 -14.30 11.02 0.59
N ARG A 227 -15.30 11.41 1.40
CA ARG A 227 -16.52 12.08 0.91
C ARG A 227 -16.25 13.42 0.23
N SER A 228 -15.24 14.15 0.70
CA SER A 228 -14.92 15.48 0.18
C SER A 228 -13.77 15.49 -0.82
N ASP A 229 -13.22 14.31 -1.15
CA ASP A 229 -12.02 14.11 -1.95
C ASP A 229 -10.88 15.06 -1.57
N LYS A 230 -10.52 15.09 -0.28
CA LYS A 230 -9.48 15.95 0.26
C LYS A 230 -8.46 15.17 1.07
N PRO A 231 -7.19 15.62 1.14
CA PRO A 231 -6.20 15.00 1.99
C PRO A 231 -6.66 14.94 3.45
N ARG A 232 -6.38 13.82 4.13
CA ARG A 232 -6.75 13.62 5.54
C ARG A 232 -6.28 14.77 6.44
N SER A 233 -5.06 15.26 6.20
CA SER A 233 -4.45 16.37 6.95
C SER A 233 -5.19 17.69 6.77
N TRP A 234 -5.94 17.88 5.69
CA TRP A 234 -6.76 19.09 5.46
C TRP A 234 -8.12 19.00 6.17
N ILE A 235 -8.55 17.80 6.54
CA ILE A 235 -9.76 17.58 7.34
C ILE A 235 -9.46 17.78 8.82
N LEU A 236 -8.46 17.07 9.35
CA LEU A 236 -7.98 17.18 10.73
C LEU A 236 -6.55 16.63 10.79
N ASP A 237 -5.57 17.48 11.09
CA ASP A 237 -4.20 17.00 11.21
C ASP A 237 -3.99 16.11 12.46
N ASN A 238 -2.87 15.39 12.48
CA ASN A 238 -2.55 14.44 13.54
C ASN A 238 -2.37 15.14 14.91
N GLU A 239 -1.84 16.36 14.94
CA GLU A 239 -1.57 17.09 16.17
C GLU A 239 -2.87 17.54 16.83
N MET A 240 -3.77 18.13 16.05
CA MET A 240 -5.11 18.52 16.48
C MET A 240 -5.95 17.32 16.92
N ALA A 241 -5.89 16.21 16.18
CA ALA A 241 -6.60 14.98 16.57
C ALA A 241 -6.14 14.46 17.94
N VAL A 242 -4.83 14.42 18.18
CA VAL A 242 -4.26 14.00 19.47
C VAL A 242 -4.61 15.00 20.58
N ALA A 243 -4.57 16.30 20.30
CA ALA A 243 -4.92 17.34 21.28
C ALA A 243 -6.38 17.23 21.73
N LEU A 244 -7.32 17.09 20.79
CA LEU A 244 -8.75 16.91 21.08
C LEU A 244 -9.03 15.59 21.81
N ALA A 245 -8.33 14.53 21.44
CA ALA A 245 -8.42 13.25 22.13
C ALA A 245 -7.93 13.36 23.59
N ARG A 246 -6.80 14.02 23.82
CA ARG A 246 -6.18 14.18 25.16
C ARG A 246 -7.01 15.09 26.05
N THR A 247 -7.47 16.23 25.54
CA THR A 247 -8.21 17.24 26.30
C THR A 247 -9.51 17.56 25.56
N PRO A 248 -10.54 16.70 25.68
CA PRO A 248 -11.79 16.89 24.95
C PRO A 248 -12.52 18.15 25.45
N PRO A 249 -13.10 18.97 24.55
CA PRO A 249 -13.97 20.07 24.95
C PRO A 249 -15.19 19.57 25.72
N ALA A 250 -15.65 20.35 26.72
CA ALA A 250 -16.76 19.96 27.59
C ALA A 250 -18.11 19.88 26.84
N ASP A 251 -18.29 20.70 25.82
CA ASP A 251 -19.48 20.77 24.98
C ASP A 251 -19.12 21.29 23.58
N ARG A 252 -20.12 21.32 22.69
CA ARG A 252 -19.98 21.92 21.35
C ARG A 252 -19.42 23.34 21.45
N ALA A 253 -20.01 24.20 22.28
CA ALA A 253 -19.62 25.61 22.32
C ALA A 253 -18.13 25.77 22.69
N ALA A 254 -17.61 24.93 23.58
CA ALA A 254 -16.20 24.84 23.94
C ALA A 254 -15.34 24.37 22.77
N LEU A 255 -15.80 23.40 21.96
CA LEU A 255 -15.10 23.02 20.72
C LEU A 255 -15.01 24.21 19.76
N GLY A 256 -16.10 24.98 19.59
CA GLY A 256 -16.12 26.18 18.74
C GLY A 256 -15.05 27.19 19.15
N ARG A 257 -15.01 27.55 20.45
CA ARG A 257 -13.99 28.45 20.99
C ARG A 257 -12.56 27.92 20.79
N TRP A 258 -12.37 26.61 20.96
CA TRP A 258 -11.08 25.98 20.74
C TRP A 258 -10.66 26.08 19.26
N LEU A 259 -11.56 25.78 18.32
CA LEU A 259 -11.29 25.89 16.88
C LEU A 259 -10.99 27.33 16.46
N ASP A 260 -11.66 28.33 17.03
CA ASP A 260 -11.40 29.73 16.72
C ASP A 260 -9.97 30.15 17.07
N ALA A 261 -9.43 29.62 18.17
CA ALA A 261 -8.05 29.85 18.60
C ALA A 261 -6.99 29.14 17.74
N GLN A 262 -7.39 28.18 16.89
CA GLN A 262 -6.46 27.44 16.03
C GLN A 262 -6.45 28.03 14.59
N PRO A 263 -5.32 28.53 14.07
CA PRO A 263 -5.27 29.15 12.75
C PRO A 263 -5.79 28.24 11.61
N LYS A 264 -5.41 26.96 11.63
CA LYS A 264 -5.73 25.97 10.59
C LYS A 264 -6.93 25.07 10.91
N ALA A 265 -7.71 25.40 11.94
CA ALA A 265 -8.83 24.58 12.35
C ALA A 265 -9.89 24.41 11.24
N PRO A 266 -10.48 23.22 11.10
CA PRO A 266 -11.59 22.97 10.19
C PRO A 266 -12.91 23.53 10.75
N ARG A 267 -13.02 24.86 10.91
CA ARG A 267 -14.19 25.53 11.53
C ARG A 267 -15.53 25.14 10.90
N LYS A 268 -15.54 24.94 9.57
CA LYS A 268 -16.74 24.53 8.82
C LYS A 268 -17.19 23.10 9.13
N LEU A 269 -16.34 22.28 9.73
CA LEU A 269 -16.63 20.89 10.11
C LEU A 269 -16.91 20.74 11.60
N ALA A 270 -17.14 21.82 12.35
CA ALA A 270 -17.30 21.78 13.80
C ALA A 270 -18.41 20.82 14.27
N ASP A 271 -19.55 20.76 13.57
CA ASP A 271 -20.64 19.83 13.89
C ASP A 271 -20.24 18.38 13.68
N ALA A 272 -19.71 18.07 12.50
CA ALA A 272 -19.27 16.72 12.17
C ALA A 272 -18.09 16.28 13.06
N LEU A 273 -17.19 17.18 13.42
CA LEU A 273 -16.06 16.92 14.32
C LEU A 273 -16.55 16.63 15.74
N TRP A 274 -17.53 17.40 16.23
CA TRP A 274 -18.16 17.14 17.52
C TRP A 274 -18.84 15.78 17.54
N GLU A 275 -19.63 15.48 16.51
CA GLU A 275 -20.26 14.16 16.35
C GLU A 275 -19.22 13.04 16.34
N GLY A 276 -18.16 13.17 15.53
CA GLY A 276 -17.08 12.19 15.46
C GLY A 276 -16.29 12.04 16.76
N LEU A 277 -16.19 13.09 17.59
CA LEU A 277 -15.54 12.99 18.90
C LEU A 277 -16.44 12.31 19.94
N SER A 278 -17.72 12.68 19.96
CA SER A 278 -18.66 12.35 21.03
C SER A 278 -19.41 11.03 20.80
N THR A 279 -19.51 10.55 19.56
CA THR A 279 -20.27 9.34 19.22
C THR A 279 -19.40 8.09 19.34
N PRO A 280 -19.72 7.14 20.25
CA PRO A 280 -19.01 5.87 20.33
C PRO A 280 -19.14 5.05 19.04
N LEU A 281 -18.09 4.32 18.69
CA LEU A 281 -18.13 3.35 17.61
C LEU A 281 -18.72 2.02 18.13
N ALA A 282 -19.41 1.29 17.27
CA ALA A 282 -20.02 0.01 17.64
C ALA A 282 -18.99 -1.03 18.10
N ASP A 283 -17.79 -1.01 17.52
CA ASP A 283 -16.69 -1.94 17.79
C ASP A 283 -15.62 -1.32 18.71
N GLU A 284 -15.86 -0.16 19.32
CA GLU A 284 -14.85 0.51 20.15
C GLU A 284 -14.35 -0.36 21.32
N ALA A 285 -15.20 -1.23 21.88
CA ALA A 285 -14.82 -2.13 22.96
C ALA A 285 -13.81 -3.21 22.54
N GLU A 286 -13.71 -3.50 21.24
CA GLU A 286 -12.75 -4.44 20.67
C GLU A 286 -11.41 -3.76 20.34
N ALA A 287 -11.33 -2.43 20.41
CA ALA A 287 -10.15 -1.68 20.03
C ALA A 287 -8.98 -1.99 20.99
N PRO A 288 -7.85 -2.51 20.49
CA PRO A 288 -6.68 -2.67 21.33
C PRO A 288 -6.13 -1.29 21.72
N LEU A 289 -5.54 -1.22 22.92
CA LEU A 289 -4.86 -0.02 23.39
C LEU A 289 -3.42 -0.01 22.87
N ALA A 290 -3.00 1.11 22.28
CA ALA A 290 -1.59 1.40 22.06
C ALA A 290 -0.89 1.51 23.41
N ARG A 291 0.14 0.68 23.62
CA ARG A 291 0.90 0.64 24.88
C ARG A 291 2.36 0.97 24.60
N ALA A 292 3.01 1.57 25.59
CA ALA A 292 4.46 1.67 25.57
C ALA A 292 5.06 0.30 25.91
N ALA A 293 5.97 -0.19 25.08
CA ALA A 293 6.64 -1.46 25.33
C ALA A 293 7.41 -1.45 26.66
N THR A 294 7.12 -2.42 27.53
CA THR A 294 7.90 -2.66 28.76
C THR A 294 9.27 -3.26 28.43
N ASP A 295 10.19 -3.29 29.39
CA ASP A 295 11.50 -3.93 29.18
C ASP A 295 11.39 -5.44 28.94
N ARG A 296 10.38 -6.10 29.53
CA ARG A 296 10.05 -7.50 29.25
C ARG A 296 9.57 -7.66 27.80
N ASP A 297 8.72 -6.77 27.31
CA ASP A 297 8.23 -6.79 25.92
C ASP A 297 9.38 -6.58 24.93
N LYS A 298 10.32 -5.68 25.26
CA LYS A 298 11.52 -5.46 24.45
C LYS A 298 12.40 -6.71 24.37
N ALA A 299 12.58 -7.43 25.48
CA ALA A 299 13.37 -8.66 25.50
C ALA A 299 12.70 -9.78 24.70
N ALA A 300 11.39 -9.98 24.87
CA ALA A 300 10.61 -10.95 24.09
C ALA A 300 10.63 -10.62 22.59
N LEU A 301 10.43 -9.35 22.23
CA LEU A 301 10.53 -8.88 20.86
C LEU A 301 11.92 -9.12 20.29
N ARG A 302 12.98 -8.88 21.05
CA ARG A 302 14.34 -9.13 20.58
C ARG A 302 14.58 -10.61 20.28
N LYS A 303 14.16 -11.50 21.17
CA LYS A 303 14.26 -12.96 20.96
C LYS A 303 13.55 -13.37 19.67
N LEU A 304 12.35 -12.85 19.45
CA LEU A 304 11.55 -13.10 18.25
C LEU A 304 12.22 -12.54 16.98
N GLN A 305 12.74 -11.32 17.03
CA GLN A 305 13.50 -10.74 15.91
C GLN A 305 14.74 -11.58 15.57
N ASP A 306 15.47 -12.08 16.56
CA ASP A 306 16.64 -12.92 16.34
C ASP A 306 16.23 -14.27 15.71
N ALA A 307 15.10 -14.86 16.11
CA ALA A 307 14.55 -16.07 15.49
C ALA A 307 14.13 -15.85 14.03
N VAL A 308 13.42 -14.75 13.76
CA VAL A 308 13.02 -14.34 12.40
C VAL A 308 14.24 -14.09 11.53
N ALA A 309 15.28 -13.45 12.05
CA ALA A 309 16.53 -13.17 11.32
C ALA A 309 17.26 -14.46 10.95
N ARG A 310 17.35 -15.43 11.87
CA ARG A 310 17.92 -16.77 11.57
C ARG A 310 17.15 -17.46 10.45
N ARG A 311 15.81 -17.50 10.55
CA ARG A 311 15.00 -18.15 9.51
C ARG A 311 15.07 -17.42 8.17
N SER A 312 15.11 -16.09 8.19
CA SER A 312 15.28 -15.29 6.98
C SER A 312 16.61 -15.63 6.30
N ALA A 313 17.69 -15.76 7.06
CA ALA A 313 19.00 -16.16 6.53
C ALA A 313 18.99 -17.60 5.95
N GLU A 314 18.36 -18.56 6.63
CA GLU A 314 18.18 -19.94 6.12
C GLU A 314 17.41 -19.97 4.80
N LEU A 315 16.40 -19.11 4.68
CA LEU A 315 15.62 -18.94 3.46
C LEU A 315 16.30 -18.00 2.44
N GLY A 316 17.43 -17.37 2.74
CA GLY A 316 18.03 -16.35 1.87
C GLY A 316 17.07 -15.18 1.56
N LEU A 317 16.20 -14.82 2.51
CA LEU A 317 15.32 -13.67 2.41
C LEU A 317 15.99 -12.42 3.00
N PRO A 318 15.81 -11.24 2.38
CA PRO A 318 16.22 -9.97 2.97
C PRO A 318 15.49 -9.69 4.30
N ASP A 319 16.13 -8.89 5.15
CA ASP A 319 15.58 -8.46 6.44
C ASP A 319 14.19 -7.82 6.29
N GLY A 320 13.26 -8.23 7.14
CA GLY A 320 11.90 -7.68 7.21
C GLY A 320 10.88 -8.29 6.23
N VAL A 321 11.31 -9.09 5.25
CA VAL A 321 10.42 -9.76 4.28
C VAL A 321 9.57 -10.84 4.94
N LEU A 322 10.21 -11.66 5.78
CA LEU A 322 9.54 -12.73 6.52
C LEU A 322 8.58 -12.16 7.57
N ALA A 323 9.03 -11.18 8.37
CA ALA A 323 8.17 -10.43 9.28
C ALA A 323 8.76 -9.05 9.60
N SER A 324 7.89 -8.04 9.56
CA SER A 324 8.24 -6.70 10.05
C SER A 324 8.12 -6.61 11.57
N ARG A 325 8.93 -5.76 12.20
CA ARG A 325 8.87 -5.47 13.64
C ARG A 325 7.44 -5.16 14.11
N ARG A 326 6.70 -4.35 13.35
CA ARG A 326 5.32 -3.96 13.66
C ARG A 326 4.41 -5.17 13.86
N TYR A 327 4.51 -6.18 13.01
CA TYR A 327 3.65 -7.36 13.12
C TYR A 327 4.08 -8.30 14.24
N LEU A 328 5.37 -8.35 14.56
CA LEU A 328 5.88 -9.08 15.72
C LEU A 328 5.39 -8.44 17.03
N GLU A 329 5.36 -7.11 17.10
CA GLU A 329 4.76 -6.37 18.23
C GLU A 329 3.28 -6.71 18.39
N VAL A 330 2.49 -6.68 17.30
CA VAL A 330 1.06 -7.07 17.35
C VAL A 330 0.87 -8.52 17.79
N LEU A 331 1.70 -9.44 17.31
CA LEU A 331 1.65 -10.85 17.71
C LEU A 331 1.91 -11.02 19.22
N LEU A 332 2.92 -10.34 19.76
CA LEU A 332 3.26 -10.40 21.19
C LEU A 332 2.19 -9.77 22.08
N GLU A 333 1.59 -8.67 21.63
CA GLU A 333 0.59 -7.94 22.42
C GLU A 333 -0.77 -8.65 22.44
N SER A 334 -1.18 -9.22 21.30
CA SER A 334 -2.51 -9.84 21.14
C SER A 334 -2.52 -11.34 21.40
N GLY A 335 -1.36 -12.01 21.29
CA GLY A 335 -1.26 -13.48 21.24
C GLY A 335 -1.89 -14.09 19.99
N GLN A 336 -2.31 -13.27 19.02
CA GLN A 336 -2.98 -13.69 17.79
C GLN A 336 -2.12 -13.37 16.58
N TRP A 337 -2.12 -14.27 15.60
CA TRP A 337 -1.43 -14.07 14.33
C TRP A 337 -2.05 -12.90 13.55
N PRO A 338 -1.29 -11.83 13.28
CA PRO A 338 -1.76 -10.77 12.38
C PRO A 338 -2.02 -11.34 11.00
N GLY A 339 -3.04 -10.84 10.29
CA GLY A 339 -3.35 -11.28 8.92
C GLY A 339 -2.15 -11.15 7.97
N ALA A 340 -1.28 -10.16 8.18
CA ALA A 340 -0.05 -9.97 7.40
C ALA A 340 1.02 -11.07 7.61
N LEU A 341 0.96 -11.82 8.71
CA LEU A 341 1.82 -12.98 8.98
C LEU A 341 1.12 -14.31 8.71
N SER A 342 -0.05 -14.31 8.06
CA SER A 342 -0.79 -15.53 7.72
C SER A 342 -0.17 -16.32 6.55
N GLY A 343 -0.72 -17.52 6.31
CA GLY A 343 -0.35 -18.42 5.22
C GLY A 343 1.14 -18.79 5.24
N TRP A 344 1.85 -18.58 4.12
CA TRP A 344 3.24 -19.03 4.02
C TRP A 344 4.14 -18.48 5.14
N ARG A 345 3.95 -17.21 5.55
CA ARG A 345 4.74 -16.62 6.65
C ARG A 345 4.50 -17.34 7.97
N ARG A 346 3.25 -17.70 8.27
CA ARG A 346 2.92 -18.47 9.48
C ARG A 346 3.55 -19.85 9.43
N ALA A 347 3.47 -20.53 8.29
CA ALA A 347 4.08 -21.85 8.13
C ALA A 347 5.60 -21.83 8.39
N GLU A 348 6.27 -20.74 8.05
CA GLU A 348 7.70 -20.53 8.32
C GLU A 348 8.02 -20.10 9.76
N LEU A 349 7.12 -19.37 10.41
CA LEU A 349 7.36 -18.74 11.72
C LEU A 349 6.84 -19.55 12.91
N GLU A 350 5.69 -20.22 12.77
CA GLU A 350 5.02 -20.95 13.85
C GLU A 350 5.91 -22.04 14.49
N PRO A 351 6.65 -22.87 13.72
CA PRO A 351 7.55 -23.86 14.31
C PRO A 351 8.71 -23.26 15.12
N LEU A 352 9.08 -22.00 14.85
CA LEU A 352 10.14 -21.30 15.58
C LEU A 352 9.65 -20.82 16.95
N LEU A 353 8.40 -20.38 17.00
CA LEU A 353 7.76 -19.88 18.21
C LEU A 353 7.48 -21.01 19.22
N GLU A 354 6.97 -22.15 18.76
CA GLU A 354 6.66 -23.31 19.62
C GLU A 354 7.92 -23.92 20.25
N ARG A 355 9.03 -23.95 19.51
CA ARG A 355 10.33 -24.47 20.00
C ARG A 355 10.92 -23.60 21.10
N ASP A 356 10.70 -22.28 21.01
CA ASP A 356 11.19 -21.33 22.01
C ASP A 356 10.37 -21.36 23.30
N GLU A 357 9.07 -21.68 23.23
CA GLU A 357 8.23 -21.92 24.41
C GLU A 357 8.63 -23.22 25.13
N ALA A 358 8.78 -24.32 24.39
CA ALA A 358 9.18 -25.61 24.95
C ALA A 358 10.55 -25.56 25.66
N ALA A 359 11.51 -24.81 25.11
CA ALA A 359 12.82 -24.59 25.72
C ALA A 359 12.77 -23.70 26.98
N THR A 360 11.73 -22.89 27.16
CA THR A 360 11.57 -21.99 28.32
C THR A 360 10.84 -22.65 29.48
N THR A 361 10.01 -23.68 29.23
CA THR A 361 9.35 -24.49 30.27
C THR A 361 10.20 -25.63 30.85
N ALA A 362 11.35 -25.94 30.25
CA ALA A 362 12.21 -27.05 30.64
C ALA A 362 13.43 -26.65 31.50
N GLY A 363 13.52 -25.38 31.92
CA GLY A 363 14.53 -24.86 32.83
C GLY A 363 13.88 -24.09 33.98
#